data_AF-A0A1S8AYS2-F1
#
_entry.id   AF-A0A1S8AYS2-F1
#
_cell.length_a   1.000
_cell.length_b   1.000
_cell.length_c   1.000
_cell.angle_alpha   90.00
_cell.angle_beta   90.00
_cell.angle_gamma   90.00
#
_symmetry.space_group_name_H-M   'P 1'
#
loop_
_entity.id
_entity.type
_entity.pdbx_description
1 polymer ?
#
loop_
_entity_poly.entity_id
_entity_poly.type
_entity_poly.pdbx_seq_one_letter_code
_entity_poly.pdbx_strand_id
1 'polypeptide(L)'
;MNLRRSSRDDRGVSVVIGTVLLVGMVTMSMAILGAAVLSTDFVDSPPRADLVYQEDSSGTVAIGLTDVQRLTADGTEIKLEGEGSCGTWDGSGNLEKGDVTTVDGNDCPDDLERGDVLQIIGSETLVDTYELRGRFADHGCEVIDSDDFDDGSTIELDSGDSISCEMTDGGDRLDNGLQIDEGTTLMGEVNVTKTVELTTSGTNEIAGDITTQKGVDVKDGSVVDGTIKATKSVDVFKDSEVSGSIVADEDVLIDQDAIIDGEISLTGSGRSVEVEDATVDGDVHADDNDVTLKGDSGVIKGDVTGETVECKDNSEINGDITANTVNGC
;
A
#
# COMPACT_ATOMS: atom_id res chain seq x y z
N MET A 1 13.21 -16.26 -116.59
CA MET A 1 12.42 -16.14 -115.35
C MET A 1 13.33 -15.56 -114.27
N ASN A 2 13.05 -14.32 -113.84
CA ASN A 2 13.81 -13.61 -112.81
C ASN A 2 13.16 -13.86 -111.44
N LEU A 3 13.87 -14.52 -110.53
CA LEU A 3 13.48 -14.61 -109.12
C LEU A 3 14.20 -13.51 -108.34
N ARG A 4 13.41 -12.54 -107.85
CA ARG A 4 13.86 -11.47 -106.96
C ARG A 4 14.03 -12.02 -105.54
N ARG A 5 15.20 -11.74 -104.97
CA ARG A 5 15.55 -11.86 -103.54
C ARG A 5 14.71 -10.87 -102.72
N SER A 6 14.12 -11.33 -101.62
CA SER A 6 13.57 -10.49 -100.55
C SER A 6 14.38 -10.77 -99.29
N SER A 7 15.32 -9.88 -98.96
CA SER A 7 15.95 -9.81 -97.63
C SER A 7 15.24 -8.71 -96.85
N ARG A 8 14.50 -9.08 -95.81
CA ARG A 8 13.86 -8.10 -94.93
C ARG A 8 13.93 -8.58 -93.48
N ASP A 9 14.74 -7.84 -92.73
CA ASP A 9 14.54 -7.47 -91.33
C ASP A 9 14.38 -8.55 -90.24
N ASP A 10 15.46 -9.23 -89.88
CA ASP A 10 15.56 -10.01 -88.61
C ASP A 10 16.29 -9.26 -87.47
N ARG A 11 16.66 -7.98 -87.66
CA ARG A 11 17.53 -7.25 -86.70
C ARG A 11 16.78 -6.50 -85.59
N GLY A 12 15.45 -6.44 -85.62
CA GLY A 12 14.65 -5.73 -84.59
C GLY A 12 14.10 -6.60 -83.46
N VAL A 13 13.99 -7.92 -83.67
CA VAL A 13 13.27 -8.82 -82.75
C VAL A 13 14.11 -9.17 -81.51
N SER A 14 15.45 -9.14 -81.63
CA SER A 14 16.35 -9.52 -80.52
C SER A 14 16.34 -8.52 -79.36
N VAL A 15 16.15 -7.23 -79.61
CA VAL A 15 16.20 -6.20 -78.54
C VAL A 15 14.93 -6.24 -77.70
N VAL A 16 13.78 -6.44 -78.34
CA VAL A 16 12.47 -6.50 -77.66
C VAL A 16 12.35 -7.76 -76.81
N ILE A 17 12.84 -8.91 -77.29
CA ILE A 17 12.85 -10.15 -76.50
C ILE A 17 13.79 -10.00 -75.28
N GLY A 18 14.94 -9.33 -75.46
CA GLY A 18 15.89 -9.09 -74.36
C GLY A 18 15.33 -8.23 -73.24
N THR A 19 14.63 -7.14 -73.56
CA THR A 19 14.02 -6.27 -72.54
C THR A 19 12.88 -6.94 -71.79
N VAL A 20 12.04 -7.73 -72.47
CA VAL A 20 10.95 -8.47 -71.80
C VAL A 20 11.52 -9.51 -70.82
N LEU A 21 12.57 -10.23 -71.19
CA LEU A 21 13.24 -11.18 -70.29
C LEU A 21 13.87 -10.49 -69.08
N LEU A 22 14.50 -9.32 -69.28
CA LEU A 22 15.15 -8.58 -68.19
C LEU A 22 14.11 -8.06 -67.18
N VAL A 23 12.99 -7.50 -67.65
CA VAL A 23 11.89 -7.06 -66.78
C VAL A 23 11.28 -8.25 -66.03
N GLY A 24 11.11 -9.40 -66.69
CA GLY A 24 10.64 -10.63 -66.05
C GLY A 24 11.55 -11.10 -64.91
N MET A 25 12.87 -11.10 -65.11
CA MET A 25 13.80 -11.47 -64.05
C MET A 25 13.77 -10.49 -62.88
N VAL A 26 13.78 -9.18 -63.14
CA VAL A 26 13.79 -8.16 -62.08
C VAL A 26 12.52 -8.22 -61.22
N THR A 27 11.35 -8.36 -61.87
CA THR A 27 10.07 -8.46 -61.15
C THR A 27 10.00 -9.72 -60.31
N MET A 28 10.49 -10.85 -60.80
CA MET A 28 10.55 -12.10 -60.05
C MET A 28 11.52 -12.01 -58.86
N SER A 29 12.67 -11.35 -59.03
CA SER A 29 13.62 -11.09 -57.94
C SER A 29 13.03 -10.17 -56.87
N MET A 30 12.33 -9.10 -57.27
CA MET A 30 11.65 -8.20 -56.33
C MET A 30 10.52 -8.91 -55.58
N ALA A 31 9.77 -9.80 -56.23
CA ALA A 31 8.74 -10.60 -55.58
C ALA A 31 9.32 -11.58 -54.54
N ILE A 32 10.46 -12.22 -54.85
CA ILE A 32 11.16 -13.12 -53.91
C ILE A 32 11.70 -12.33 -52.71
N LEU A 33 12.28 -11.15 -52.94
CA LEU A 33 12.75 -10.27 -51.86
C LEU A 33 11.60 -9.73 -51.02
N GLY A 34 10.48 -9.33 -51.65
CA GLY A 34 9.28 -8.88 -50.95
C GLY A 34 8.66 -9.99 -50.09
N ALA A 35 8.61 -11.22 -50.60
CA ALA A 35 8.15 -12.37 -49.83
C ALA A 35 9.11 -12.71 -48.67
N ALA A 36 10.43 -12.59 -48.87
CA ALA A 36 11.41 -12.80 -47.81
C ALA A 36 11.28 -11.73 -46.70
N VAL A 37 11.11 -10.45 -47.06
CA VAL A 37 10.96 -9.35 -46.09
C VAL A 37 9.62 -9.43 -45.35
N LEU A 38 8.53 -9.80 -46.01
CA LEU A 38 7.25 -10.04 -45.31
C LEU A 38 7.26 -11.33 -44.48
N SER A 39 8.04 -12.33 -44.88
CA SER A 39 8.32 -13.51 -44.06
C SER A 39 9.27 -13.20 -42.90
N THR A 40 9.95 -12.05 -42.87
CA THR A 40 10.70 -11.64 -41.69
C THR A 40 9.81 -11.04 -40.61
N ASP A 41 8.48 -10.94 -40.73
CA ASP A 41 7.63 -10.67 -39.54
C ASP A 41 7.61 -11.85 -38.52
N PHE A 42 8.40 -12.91 -38.77
CA PHE A 42 8.93 -13.80 -37.73
C PHE A 42 10.11 -13.19 -36.94
N VAL A 43 10.42 -11.89 -37.11
CA VAL A 43 11.39 -11.16 -36.27
C VAL A 43 10.99 -11.41 -34.84
N ASP A 44 11.93 -11.95 -34.07
CA ASP A 44 11.80 -12.28 -32.66
C ASP A 44 11.12 -11.14 -31.89
N SER A 45 9.80 -11.26 -31.75
CA SER A 45 9.10 -10.50 -30.75
C SER A 45 9.70 -10.93 -29.42
N PRO A 46 10.19 -9.98 -28.60
CA PRO A 46 10.78 -10.31 -27.31
C PRO A 46 9.76 -11.10 -26.49
N PRO A 47 10.23 -12.01 -25.62
CA PRO A 47 9.33 -12.71 -24.72
C PRO A 47 8.49 -11.71 -23.91
N ARG A 48 7.24 -12.05 -23.66
CA ARG A 48 6.30 -11.22 -22.88
C ARG A 48 5.46 -12.14 -22.00
N ALA A 49 5.15 -11.66 -20.81
CA ALA A 49 4.19 -12.28 -19.92
C ALA A 49 3.52 -11.21 -19.07
N ASP A 50 2.29 -11.49 -18.66
CA ASP A 50 1.58 -10.73 -17.64
C ASP A 50 1.57 -11.58 -16.37
N LEU A 51 2.23 -11.10 -15.31
CA LEU A 51 2.43 -11.83 -14.06
C LEU A 51 1.54 -11.28 -12.94
N VAL A 52 1.22 -12.16 -12.00
CA VAL A 52 0.58 -11.81 -10.73
C VAL A 52 1.43 -12.39 -9.62
N TYR A 53 1.63 -11.60 -8.57
CA TYR A 53 2.47 -11.92 -7.43
C TYR A 53 1.59 -12.07 -6.19
N GLN A 54 1.89 -13.06 -5.38
CA GLN A 54 1.28 -13.28 -4.08
C GLN A 54 2.36 -13.68 -3.08
N GLU A 55 2.59 -12.85 -2.06
CA GLU A 55 3.48 -13.16 -0.95
C GLU A 55 2.70 -13.91 0.14
N ASP A 56 3.32 -14.92 0.76
CA ASP A 56 2.76 -15.62 1.91
C ASP A 56 3.45 -15.24 3.23
N SER A 57 2.92 -15.76 4.35
CA SER A 57 3.43 -15.47 5.71
C SER A 57 4.81 -16.03 6.01
N SER A 58 5.36 -16.88 5.15
CA SER A 58 6.72 -17.40 5.29
C SER A 58 7.76 -16.58 4.53
N GLY A 59 7.34 -15.54 3.81
CA GLY A 59 8.19 -14.79 2.88
C GLY A 59 8.38 -15.50 1.54
N THR A 60 7.56 -16.52 1.24
CA THR A 60 7.57 -17.18 -0.07
C THR A 60 6.71 -16.39 -1.04
N VAL A 61 7.23 -16.13 -2.24
CA VAL A 61 6.50 -15.42 -3.30
C VAL A 61 6.02 -16.41 -4.34
N ALA A 62 4.70 -16.54 -4.48
CA ALA A 62 4.07 -17.25 -5.58
C ALA A 62 3.89 -16.31 -6.78
N ILE A 63 4.44 -16.71 -7.91
CA ILE A 63 4.43 -15.94 -9.16
C ILE A 63 3.60 -16.72 -10.18
N GLY A 64 2.46 -16.17 -10.60
CA GLY A 64 1.52 -16.80 -11.52
C GLY A 64 1.47 -16.11 -12.88
N LEU A 65 1.37 -16.89 -13.96
CA LEU A 65 1.22 -16.38 -15.33
C LEU A 65 -0.24 -16.21 -15.73
N THR A 66 -0.64 -14.99 -16.07
CA THR A 66 -2.00 -14.70 -16.56
C THR A 66 -2.09 -14.62 -18.08
N ASP A 67 -0.98 -14.27 -18.75
CA ASP A 67 -0.73 -14.43 -20.18
C ASP A 67 0.77 -14.65 -20.41
N VAL A 68 1.14 -15.40 -21.45
CA VAL A 68 2.55 -15.73 -21.71
C VAL A 68 2.82 -16.01 -23.17
N GLN A 69 3.93 -15.49 -23.68
CA GLN A 69 4.40 -15.73 -25.03
C GLN A 69 5.91 -15.97 -25.04
N ARG A 70 6.30 -17.15 -25.53
CA ARG A 70 7.69 -17.53 -25.82
C ARG A 70 8.60 -17.56 -24.59
N LEU A 71 8.05 -17.86 -23.41
CA LEU A 71 8.82 -18.22 -22.23
C LEU A 71 8.92 -19.74 -22.09
N THR A 72 10.06 -20.19 -21.59
CA THR A 72 10.32 -21.59 -21.23
C THR A 72 10.80 -21.64 -19.79
N ALA A 73 10.48 -22.71 -19.07
CA ALA A 73 10.86 -22.85 -17.66
C ALA A 73 12.39 -22.69 -17.48
N ASP A 74 13.18 -23.45 -18.25
CA ASP A 74 14.64 -23.42 -18.24
C ASP A 74 15.27 -22.10 -18.72
N GLY A 75 14.47 -21.25 -19.39
CA GLY A 75 14.92 -19.99 -20.00
C GLY A 75 14.38 -18.76 -19.29
N THR A 76 13.66 -18.95 -18.19
CA THR A 76 13.08 -17.89 -17.36
C THR A 76 13.75 -17.96 -16.00
N GLU A 77 14.61 -16.99 -15.74
CA GLU A 77 15.40 -16.88 -14.51
C GLU A 77 14.76 -15.83 -13.60
N ILE A 78 14.75 -16.11 -12.31
CA ILE A 78 14.26 -15.19 -11.28
C ILE A 78 15.49 -14.66 -10.54
N LYS A 79 15.60 -13.35 -10.39
CA LYS A 79 16.75 -12.70 -9.75
C LYS A 79 16.33 -11.73 -8.68
N LEU A 80 17.16 -11.61 -7.66
CA LEU A 80 17.13 -10.50 -6.73
C LEU A 80 18.01 -9.37 -7.29
N GLU A 81 17.45 -8.16 -7.41
CA GLU A 81 18.16 -7.03 -7.98
C GLU A 81 19.44 -6.72 -7.19
N GLY A 82 20.59 -6.86 -7.85
CA GLY A 82 21.90 -6.57 -7.26
C GLY A 82 22.57 -7.76 -6.56
N GLU A 83 21.82 -8.80 -6.19
CA GLU A 83 22.32 -9.87 -5.32
C GLU A 83 22.50 -11.22 -6.02
N GLY A 84 21.69 -11.52 -7.04
CA GLY A 84 21.96 -12.64 -7.94
C GLY A 84 20.72 -13.44 -8.33
N SER A 85 20.94 -14.71 -8.65
CA SER A 85 19.89 -15.62 -9.15
C SER A 85 19.22 -16.34 -8.01
N CYS A 86 17.89 -16.28 -7.99
CA CYS A 86 17.00 -17.07 -7.12
C CYS A 86 16.56 -18.38 -7.79
N GLY A 87 17.15 -18.75 -8.93
CA GLY A 87 16.80 -19.96 -9.66
C GLY A 87 16.01 -19.70 -10.95
N THR A 88 15.41 -20.76 -11.47
CA THR A 88 14.63 -20.76 -12.71
C THR A 88 13.19 -21.13 -12.40
N TRP A 89 12.27 -20.73 -13.29
CA TRP A 89 10.86 -21.08 -13.16
C TRP A 89 10.66 -22.61 -13.00
N ASP A 90 9.83 -23.00 -12.03
CA ASP A 90 9.57 -24.40 -11.74
C ASP A 90 8.89 -25.14 -12.91
N GLY A 91 9.45 -26.29 -13.28
CA GLY A 91 8.88 -27.17 -14.31
C GLY A 91 9.81 -27.41 -15.48
N SER A 92 9.25 -27.65 -16.67
CA SER A 92 10.04 -27.91 -17.88
C SER A 92 9.23 -27.57 -19.13
N GLY A 93 9.94 -27.18 -20.20
CA GLY A 93 9.30 -26.88 -21.49
C GLY A 93 8.77 -25.45 -21.58
N ASN A 94 7.75 -25.24 -22.40
CA ASN A 94 7.13 -23.91 -22.59
C ASN A 94 6.20 -23.61 -21.42
N LEU A 95 6.22 -22.37 -20.95
CA LEU A 95 5.28 -21.90 -19.93
C LEU A 95 3.93 -21.56 -20.56
N GLU A 96 2.86 -21.88 -19.85
CA GLU A 96 1.48 -21.65 -20.25
C GLU A 96 0.74 -20.78 -19.21
N LYS A 97 -0.41 -20.24 -19.62
CA LYS A 97 -1.28 -19.48 -18.73
C LYS A 97 -1.74 -20.37 -17.57
N GLY A 98 -1.58 -19.87 -16.35
CA GLY A 98 -1.93 -20.55 -15.10
C GLY A 98 -0.78 -21.33 -14.48
N ASP A 99 0.39 -21.39 -15.12
CA ASP A 99 1.60 -21.90 -14.47
C ASP A 99 1.99 -20.96 -13.32
N VAL A 100 2.49 -21.58 -12.24
CA VAL A 100 2.91 -20.91 -11.01
C VAL A 100 4.26 -21.46 -10.61
N THR A 101 5.15 -20.58 -10.16
CA THR A 101 6.41 -20.93 -9.49
C THR A 101 6.43 -20.26 -8.13
N THR A 102 7.16 -20.83 -7.18
CA THR A 102 7.39 -20.22 -5.88
C THR A 102 8.87 -19.85 -5.73
N VAL A 103 9.15 -18.77 -5.01
CA VAL A 103 10.50 -18.37 -4.64
C VAL A 103 10.51 -18.17 -3.13
N ASP A 104 11.32 -18.95 -2.43
CA ASP A 104 11.53 -18.81 -0.99
C ASP A 104 12.89 -18.18 -0.67
N GLY A 105 13.11 -17.81 0.60
CA GLY A 105 14.37 -17.19 1.03
C GLY A 105 15.61 -18.06 0.85
N ASN A 106 15.47 -19.39 0.74
CA ASN A 106 16.59 -20.29 0.50
C ASN A 106 16.92 -20.47 -0.99
N ASP A 107 16.00 -20.07 -1.87
CA ASP A 107 16.22 -20.11 -3.32
C ASP A 107 17.15 -18.98 -3.79
N CYS A 108 17.18 -17.87 -3.04
CA CYS A 108 18.00 -16.70 -3.33
C CYS A 108 19.38 -16.74 -2.63
N PRO A 109 20.36 -15.94 -3.11
CA PRO A 109 21.69 -15.85 -2.48
C PRO A 109 21.68 -15.23 -1.09
N ASP A 110 20.70 -14.37 -0.85
CA ASP A 110 20.46 -13.61 0.37
C ASP A 110 18.97 -13.75 0.73
N ASP A 111 18.64 -13.51 2.00
CA ASP A 111 17.27 -13.63 2.50
C ASP A 111 16.37 -12.59 1.81
N LEU A 112 15.14 -12.98 1.50
CA LEU A 112 14.16 -12.08 0.89
C LEU A 112 13.68 -11.05 1.92
N GLU A 113 14.13 -9.81 1.79
CA GLU A 113 13.79 -8.70 2.68
C GLU A 113 12.85 -7.69 2.00
N ARG A 114 12.18 -6.86 2.82
CA ARG A 114 11.31 -5.81 2.33
C ARG A 114 12.09 -4.80 1.47
N GLY A 115 11.50 -4.40 0.35
CA GLY A 115 12.11 -3.43 -0.59
C GLY A 115 13.07 -4.07 -1.59
N ASP A 116 13.36 -5.36 -1.47
CA ASP A 116 14.09 -6.07 -2.51
C ASP A 116 13.25 -6.17 -3.78
N VAL A 117 13.91 -6.17 -4.93
CA VAL A 117 13.22 -6.24 -6.22
C VAL A 117 13.50 -7.57 -6.90
N LEU A 118 12.47 -8.40 -7.01
CA LEU A 118 12.48 -9.60 -7.83
C LEU A 118 12.36 -9.24 -9.31
N GLN A 119 13.29 -9.72 -10.12
CA GLN A 119 13.34 -9.53 -11.56
C GLN A 119 13.08 -10.84 -12.28
N ILE A 120 12.06 -10.87 -13.16
CA ILE A 120 11.76 -12.02 -14.01
C ILE A 120 12.44 -11.80 -15.36
N ILE A 121 13.42 -12.64 -15.68
CA ILE A 121 14.24 -12.49 -16.89
C ILE A 121 14.01 -13.68 -17.83
N GLY A 122 13.41 -13.42 -18.98
CA GLY A 122 13.18 -14.41 -20.03
C GLY A 122 14.16 -14.25 -21.18
N SER A 123 14.96 -15.27 -21.50
CA SER A 123 15.91 -15.24 -22.62
C SER A 123 16.76 -13.95 -22.66
N GLU A 124 17.36 -13.57 -21.53
CA GLU A 124 18.15 -12.35 -21.33
C GLU A 124 17.39 -11.01 -21.41
N THR A 125 16.05 -11.04 -21.49
CA THR A 125 15.21 -9.84 -21.48
C THR A 125 14.45 -9.74 -20.16
N LEU A 126 14.48 -8.56 -19.52
CA LEU A 126 13.63 -8.29 -18.36
C LEU A 126 12.16 -8.32 -18.80
N VAL A 127 11.40 -9.22 -18.19
CA VAL A 127 9.97 -9.41 -18.46
C VAL A 127 9.15 -8.54 -17.51
N ASP A 128 9.45 -8.62 -16.21
CA ASP A 128 8.75 -7.87 -15.17
C ASP A 128 9.63 -7.71 -13.92
N THR A 129 9.21 -6.82 -13.03
CA THR A 129 9.83 -6.55 -11.73
C THR A 129 8.79 -6.46 -10.64
N TYR A 130 9.08 -7.02 -9.48
CA TYR A 130 8.22 -6.98 -8.31
C TYR A 130 9.02 -6.59 -7.09
N GLU A 131 8.65 -5.47 -6.47
CA GLU A 131 9.22 -5.02 -5.20
C GLU A 131 8.52 -5.76 -4.07
N LEU A 132 9.30 -6.48 -3.26
CA LEU A 132 8.82 -7.22 -2.10
C LEU A 132 8.25 -6.26 -1.08
N ARG A 133 7.00 -6.51 -0.69
CA ARG A 133 6.33 -5.76 0.36
C ARG A 133 6.83 -6.17 1.73
N GLY A 134 7.38 -7.37 1.84
CA GLY A 134 7.89 -7.91 3.08
C GLY A 134 6.78 -8.47 3.96
N ARG A 135 7.17 -8.78 5.19
CA ARG A 135 6.47 -9.66 6.13
C ARG A 135 5.16 -9.08 6.72
N PHE A 136 4.42 -8.19 6.05
CA PHE A 136 3.19 -7.59 6.59
C PHE A 136 2.03 -7.44 5.60
N ALA A 137 2.17 -7.85 4.34
CA ALA A 137 1.20 -7.51 3.30
C ALA A 137 -0.18 -8.22 3.38
N ASP A 138 -0.36 -9.25 4.23
CA ASP A 138 -1.66 -9.95 4.39
C ASP A 138 -1.65 -10.91 5.60
N HIS A 139 -1.25 -10.46 6.80
CA HIS A 139 -0.97 -11.39 7.92
C HIS A 139 -2.09 -11.47 8.96
N GLY A 140 -2.46 -12.72 9.26
CA GLY A 140 -3.06 -13.10 10.53
C GLY A 140 -2.00 -13.18 11.65
N CYS A 141 -2.47 -13.24 12.91
CA CYS A 141 -1.73 -12.98 14.15
C CYS A 141 -0.48 -13.82 14.47
N GLU A 142 0.03 -14.67 13.57
CA GLU A 142 1.16 -15.57 13.87
C GLU A 142 2.55 -14.91 13.67
N VAL A 143 2.61 -13.71 13.09
CA VAL A 143 3.87 -13.08 12.64
C VAL A 143 4.34 -11.94 13.56
N ILE A 144 3.51 -11.48 14.49
CA ILE A 144 3.89 -10.45 15.47
C ILE A 144 4.26 -11.16 16.77
N ASP A 145 5.41 -11.83 16.76
CA ASP A 145 6.00 -12.34 18.01
C ASP A 145 6.80 -11.21 18.65
N SER A 146 6.70 -11.04 19.96
CA SER A 146 7.39 -9.95 20.67
C SER A 146 8.92 -10.04 20.53
N ASP A 147 9.44 -11.25 20.26
CA ASP A 147 10.84 -11.53 19.97
C ASP A 147 11.35 -10.91 18.65
N ASP A 148 10.46 -10.55 17.72
CA ASP A 148 10.83 -9.96 16.42
C ASP A 148 11.07 -8.45 16.50
N PHE A 149 10.70 -7.80 17.61
CA PHE A 149 10.88 -6.36 17.79
C PHE A 149 11.96 -6.07 18.83
N ASP A 150 12.88 -5.17 18.49
CA ASP A 150 13.82 -4.65 19.48
C ASP A 150 13.03 -3.97 20.61
N ASP A 151 13.28 -4.39 21.86
CA ASP A 151 12.68 -3.79 23.06
C ASP A 151 12.80 -2.25 23.00
N GLY A 152 11.65 -1.58 23.01
CA GLY A 152 11.62 -0.13 22.96
C GLY A 152 11.69 0.50 21.57
N SER A 153 11.61 -0.25 20.49
CA SER A 153 11.42 0.33 19.15
C SER A 153 9.99 0.85 18.94
N THR A 154 9.79 1.62 17.87
CA THR A 154 8.46 1.89 17.33
C THR A 154 8.19 0.85 16.25
N ILE A 155 7.05 0.19 16.33
CA ILE A 155 6.54 -0.69 15.27
C ILE A 155 5.91 0.22 14.23
N GLU A 156 6.41 0.20 13.00
CA GLU A 156 5.88 0.98 11.88
C GLU A 156 5.04 0.05 11.00
N LEU A 157 3.77 0.38 10.78
CA LEU A 157 2.89 -0.31 9.84
C LEU A 157 2.78 0.55 8.59
N ASP A 158 3.05 -0.06 7.44
CA ASP A 158 3.32 0.66 6.22
C ASP A 158 2.09 0.86 5.35
N SER A 159 2.21 1.84 4.45
CA SER A 159 1.08 2.30 3.67
C SER A 159 0.33 1.20 2.92
N GLY A 160 -0.96 1.09 3.19
CA GLY A 160 -1.88 0.16 2.54
C GLY A 160 -1.91 -1.24 3.14
N ASP A 161 -1.22 -1.47 4.26
CA ASP A 161 -1.26 -2.75 4.95
C ASP A 161 -2.66 -3.02 5.54
N SER A 162 -3.07 -4.29 5.52
CA SER A 162 -4.26 -4.74 6.23
C SER A 162 -3.86 -5.85 7.18
N ILE A 163 -3.89 -5.54 8.47
CA ILE A 163 -3.37 -6.38 9.52
C ILE A 163 -4.54 -6.79 10.40
N SER A 164 -4.82 -8.09 10.50
CA SER A 164 -5.91 -8.61 11.32
C SER A 164 -5.36 -9.31 12.56
N CYS A 165 -4.72 -8.55 13.44
CA CYS A 165 -4.19 -9.08 14.69
C CYS A 165 -4.14 -8.06 15.83
N GLU A 166 -4.01 -8.59 17.04
CA GLU A 166 -3.78 -7.82 18.25
C GLU A 166 -2.29 -7.46 18.35
N MET A 167 -1.99 -6.18 18.59
CA MET A 167 -0.64 -5.69 18.89
C MET A 167 -0.41 -5.82 20.41
N THR A 168 -0.24 -7.06 20.87
CA THR A 168 -0.04 -7.44 22.28
C THR A 168 1.06 -8.51 22.41
N ASP A 169 1.67 -8.63 23.58
CA ASP A 169 2.61 -9.73 23.89
C ASP A 169 1.84 -10.87 24.57
N GLY A 170 1.18 -11.74 23.79
CA GLY A 170 0.35 -12.82 24.33
C GLY A 170 -0.80 -12.33 25.23
N GLY A 171 -1.35 -11.15 24.93
CA GLY A 171 -2.36 -10.44 25.72
C GLY A 171 -1.79 -9.44 26.74
N ASP A 172 -0.47 -9.45 26.99
CA ASP A 172 0.22 -8.44 27.78
C ASP A 172 0.68 -7.25 26.90
N ARG A 173 1.35 -6.27 27.51
CA ARG A 173 1.78 -5.03 26.84
C ARG A 173 3.10 -5.22 26.11
N LEU A 174 3.15 -4.83 24.83
CA LEU A 174 4.39 -4.69 24.07
C LEU A 174 5.19 -3.49 24.56
N ASP A 175 6.50 -3.60 24.75
CA ASP A 175 7.35 -2.48 25.19
C ASP A 175 7.71 -1.51 24.04
N ASN A 176 6.79 -1.31 23.10
CA ASN A 176 7.04 -0.62 21.84
C ASN A 176 6.14 0.60 21.68
N GLY A 177 6.41 1.41 20.66
CA GLY A 177 5.42 2.33 20.08
C GLY A 177 4.72 1.69 18.90
N LEU A 178 3.67 2.32 18.42
CA LEU A 178 3.02 1.94 17.16
C LEU A 178 2.87 3.20 16.30
N GLN A 179 3.37 3.15 15.08
CA GLN A 179 3.13 4.14 14.05
C GLN A 179 2.37 3.47 12.91
N ILE A 180 1.28 4.08 12.48
CA ILE A 180 0.46 3.60 11.36
C ILE A 180 0.52 4.63 10.25
N ASP A 181 0.98 4.22 9.07
CA ASP A 181 1.13 5.06 7.89
C ASP A 181 -0.02 4.87 6.86
N GLU A 182 -0.01 5.72 5.83
CA GLU A 182 -1.12 6.01 4.90
C GLU A 182 -1.90 4.79 4.41
N GLY A 183 -3.20 4.75 4.70
CA GLY A 183 -4.12 3.76 4.14
C GLY A 183 -4.05 2.40 4.81
N THR A 184 -3.40 2.30 5.96
CA THR A 184 -3.29 1.05 6.73
C THR A 184 -4.55 0.80 7.54
N THR A 185 -4.98 -0.46 7.60
CA THR A 185 -6.08 -0.94 8.44
C THR A 185 -5.57 -1.98 9.42
N LEU A 186 -5.73 -1.73 10.72
CA LEU A 186 -5.46 -2.67 11.79
C LEU A 186 -6.77 -3.15 12.42
N MET A 187 -7.07 -4.44 12.33
CA MET A 187 -8.22 -5.08 12.96
C MET A 187 -7.76 -5.88 14.20
N GLY A 188 -7.76 -5.22 15.35
CA GLY A 188 -7.37 -5.82 16.62
C GLY A 188 -7.03 -4.80 17.70
N GLU A 189 -6.86 -5.30 18.93
CA GLU A 189 -6.50 -4.46 20.08
C GLU A 189 -5.03 -4.02 20.00
N VAL A 190 -4.75 -2.78 20.41
CA VAL A 190 -3.40 -2.23 20.53
C VAL A 190 -3.05 -2.06 22.00
N ASN A 191 -2.03 -2.76 22.50
CA ASN A 191 -1.59 -2.65 23.89
C ASN A 191 -0.07 -2.45 23.99
N VAL A 192 0.37 -1.20 23.97
CA VAL A 192 1.79 -0.84 23.82
C VAL A 192 2.27 0.10 24.94
N THR A 193 3.54 0.10 25.32
CA THR A 193 4.07 0.99 26.39
C THR A 193 4.36 2.41 25.92
N LYS A 194 4.58 2.63 24.62
CA LYS A 194 4.94 3.93 24.06
C LYS A 194 3.82 4.53 23.22
N THR A 195 4.11 5.65 22.57
CA THR A 195 3.11 6.43 21.83
C THR A 195 2.51 5.59 20.71
N VAL A 196 1.22 5.81 20.48
CA VAL A 196 0.53 5.33 19.27
C VAL A 196 0.28 6.54 18.37
N GLU A 197 0.77 6.49 17.15
CA GLU A 197 0.73 7.58 16.19
C GLU A 197 0.07 7.09 14.91
N LEU A 198 -1.13 7.57 14.60
CA LEU A 198 -1.76 7.36 13.29
C LEU A 198 -1.42 8.61 12.48
N THR A 199 -0.42 8.48 11.63
CA THR A 199 0.20 9.63 10.94
C THR A 199 0.26 9.38 9.44
N THR A 200 0.56 10.45 8.70
CA THR A 200 0.69 10.51 7.23
C THR A 200 -0.64 10.63 6.47
N SER A 201 -0.53 11.15 5.25
CA SER A 201 -1.64 11.67 4.45
C SER A 201 -2.55 10.57 3.94
N GLY A 202 -3.60 10.21 4.68
CA GLY A 202 -4.60 9.27 4.21
C GLY A 202 -5.45 8.73 5.35
N THR A 203 -6.47 7.96 5.01
CA THR A 203 -7.38 7.37 6.00
C THR A 203 -6.75 6.11 6.56
N ASN A 204 -6.21 6.18 7.78
CA ASN A 204 -5.78 5.01 8.54
C ASN A 204 -6.93 4.53 9.42
N GLU A 205 -7.04 3.23 9.65
CA GLU A 205 -8.13 2.66 10.46
C GLU A 205 -7.57 1.70 11.52
N ILE A 206 -7.95 1.89 12.78
CA ILE A 206 -7.82 0.89 13.83
C ILE A 206 -9.23 0.45 14.23
N ALA A 207 -9.60 -0.79 13.91
CA ALA A 207 -10.81 -1.43 14.38
C ALA A 207 -10.52 -2.23 15.65
N GLY A 208 -10.45 -1.53 16.78
CA GLY A 208 -10.13 -2.08 18.10
C GLY A 208 -9.74 -1.04 19.13
N ASP A 209 -9.65 -1.48 20.39
CA ASP A 209 -9.28 -0.60 21.51
C ASP A 209 -7.76 -0.31 21.51
N ILE A 210 -7.38 0.91 21.90
CA ILE A 210 -5.99 1.34 22.07
C ILE A 210 -5.70 1.53 23.56
N THR A 211 -4.69 0.86 24.09
CA THR A 211 -4.21 1.03 25.47
C THR A 211 -2.72 1.33 25.52
N THR A 212 -2.33 2.53 25.96
CA THR A 212 -0.93 2.99 26.03
C THR A 212 -0.52 3.65 27.37
N GLN A 213 0.78 3.58 27.68
CA GLN A 213 1.44 4.27 28.80
C GLN A 213 2.04 5.62 28.37
N LYS A 214 1.86 5.98 27.10
CA LYS A 214 2.17 7.31 26.56
C LYS A 214 0.89 7.91 26.01
N GLY A 215 1.03 8.75 24.98
CA GLY A 215 -0.08 9.43 24.35
C GLY A 215 -0.54 8.73 23.10
N VAL A 216 -1.63 9.23 22.54
CA VAL A 216 -2.17 8.79 21.25
C VAL A 216 -2.39 10.01 20.38
N ASP A 217 -1.85 9.97 19.18
CA ASP A 217 -2.01 11.02 18.17
C ASP A 217 -2.80 10.44 17.00
N VAL A 218 -4.04 10.91 16.80
CA VAL A 218 -4.91 10.52 15.67
C VAL A 218 -5.03 11.71 14.71
N LYS A 219 -4.50 11.59 13.49
CA LYS A 219 -4.36 12.71 12.57
C LYS A 219 -4.78 12.37 11.15
N ASP A 220 -4.99 13.42 10.35
CA ASP A 220 -5.09 13.36 8.89
C ASP A 220 -6.23 12.49 8.34
N GLY A 221 -7.39 12.50 9.00
CA GLY A 221 -8.58 11.74 8.60
C GLY A 221 -8.54 10.27 9.02
N SER A 222 -7.74 9.95 10.04
CA SER A 222 -7.65 8.59 10.60
C SER A 222 -8.88 8.26 11.46
N VAL A 223 -9.22 6.99 11.53
CA VAL A 223 -10.38 6.45 12.26
C VAL A 223 -9.91 5.45 13.31
N VAL A 224 -10.38 5.62 14.54
CA VAL A 224 -10.26 4.62 15.60
C VAL A 224 -11.68 4.14 15.95
N ASP A 225 -12.02 2.93 15.50
CA ASP A 225 -13.27 2.25 15.85
C ASP A 225 -13.11 1.47 17.16
N GLY A 226 -12.98 2.21 18.26
CA GLY A 226 -12.70 1.64 19.58
C GLY A 226 -12.41 2.68 20.66
N THR A 227 -12.18 2.20 21.87
CA THR A 227 -11.84 3.02 23.04
C THR A 227 -10.35 3.33 23.06
N ILE A 228 -10.00 4.59 23.33
CA ILE A 228 -8.62 5.02 23.55
C ILE A 228 -8.38 5.17 25.06
N LYS A 229 -7.36 4.49 25.58
CA LYS A 229 -6.90 4.61 26.96
C LYS A 229 -5.41 4.94 27.02
N ALA A 230 -5.07 6.13 27.50
CA ALA A 230 -3.71 6.64 27.54
C ALA A 230 -3.33 7.14 28.94
N THR A 231 -2.12 6.86 29.41
CA THR A 231 -1.61 7.50 30.66
C THR A 231 -0.95 8.86 30.42
N LYS A 232 -0.98 9.34 29.17
CA LYS A 232 -0.57 10.70 28.76
C LYS A 232 -1.68 11.31 27.89
N SER A 233 -1.34 12.35 27.14
CA SER A 233 -2.27 13.12 26.35
C SER A 233 -2.85 12.32 25.17
N VAL A 234 -4.06 12.66 24.76
CA VAL A 234 -4.67 12.15 23.53
C VAL A 234 -5.03 13.35 22.65
N ASP A 235 -4.46 13.37 21.47
CA ASP A 235 -4.70 14.43 20.50
C ASP A 235 -5.38 13.86 19.24
N VAL A 236 -6.51 14.45 18.84
CA VAL A 236 -7.29 14.06 17.65
C VAL A 236 -7.47 15.27 16.75
N PHE A 237 -7.00 15.18 15.51
CA PHE A 237 -6.94 16.32 14.59
C PHE A 237 -7.44 16.00 13.18
N LYS A 238 -7.87 17.04 12.45
CA LYS A 238 -8.03 17.05 10.98
C LYS A 238 -8.97 15.97 10.46
N ASP A 239 -10.27 16.21 10.59
CA ASP A 239 -11.32 15.30 10.10
C ASP A 239 -11.21 13.86 10.63
N SER A 240 -10.42 13.62 11.68
CA SER A 240 -10.22 12.28 12.26
C SER A 240 -11.39 11.91 13.17
N GLU A 241 -11.66 10.62 13.29
CA GLU A 241 -12.81 10.09 14.01
C GLU A 241 -12.40 9.07 15.07
N VAL A 242 -13.00 9.16 16.26
CA VAL A 242 -12.93 8.12 17.30
C VAL A 242 -14.36 7.74 17.68
N SER A 243 -14.76 6.50 17.40
CA SER A 243 -16.14 6.03 17.66
C SER A 243 -16.36 5.52 19.09
N GLY A 244 -15.30 5.42 19.89
CA GLY A 244 -15.35 4.99 21.27
C GLY A 244 -14.97 6.09 22.25
N SER A 245 -14.92 5.72 23.53
CA SER A 245 -14.55 6.65 24.59
C SER A 245 -13.05 6.97 24.58
N ILE A 246 -12.68 8.16 25.03
CA ILE A 246 -11.30 8.55 25.32
C ILE A 246 -11.12 8.62 26.84
N VAL A 247 -10.13 7.90 27.37
CA VAL A 247 -9.72 7.96 28.77
C VAL A 247 -8.25 8.35 28.84
N ALA A 248 -7.94 9.51 29.41
CA ALA A 248 -6.58 10.04 29.49
C ALA A 248 -6.20 10.51 30.91
N ASP A 249 -4.96 10.24 31.33
CA ASP A 249 -4.42 10.78 32.59
C ASP A 249 -3.85 12.22 32.42
N GLU A 250 -3.61 12.66 31.19
CA GLU A 250 -3.14 14.02 30.88
C GLU A 250 -4.09 14.73 29.93
N ASP A 251 -3.64 15.77 29.22
CA ASP A 251 -4.52 16.65 28.45
C ASP A 251 -5.17 15.94 27.25
N VAL A 252 -6.40 16.32 26.88
CA VAL A 252 -7.06 15.85 25.66
C VAL A 252 -7.31 17.05 24.75
N LEU A 253 -6.84 16.98 23.52
CA LEU A 253 -7.01 18.04 22.52
C LEU A 253 -7.72 17.48 21.28
N ILE A 254 -8.90 18.01 21.00
CA ILE A 254 -9.69 17.66 19.82
C ILE A 254 -9.82 18.91 18.95
N ASP A 255 -9.30 18.86 17.73
CA ASP A 255 -9.17 20.06 16.90
C ASP A 255 -9.36 19.78 15.39
N GLN A 256 -9.58 20.84 14.60
CA GLN A 256 -9.63 20.81 13.13
C GLN A 256 -10.66 19.81 12.58
N ASP A 257 -11.94 20.04 12.85
CA ASP A 257 -13.06 19.25 12.33
C ASP A 257 -13.05 17.76 12.77
N ALA A 258 -12.25 17.41 13.78
CA ALA A 258 -12.26 16.06 14.37
C ALA A 258 -13.61 15.73 15.06
N ILE A 259 -13.94 14.45 15.10
CA ILE A 259 -15.20 13.94 15.65
C ILE A 259 -14.93 12.83 16.66
N ILE A 260 -15.49 12.97 17.86
CA ILE A 260 -15.50 11.92 18.88
C ILE A 260 -16.95 11.49 19.08
N ASP A 261 -17.30 10.26 18.71
CA ASP A 261 -18.64 9.66 18.97
C ASP A 261 -18.57 8.82 20.25
N GLY A 262 -18.25 9.47 21.36
CA GLY A 262 -18.01 8.79 22.63
C GLY A 262 -17.72 9.73 23.79
N GLU A 263 -17.67 9.16 24.99
CA GLU A 263 -17.36 9.90 26.21
C GLU A 263 -15.87 10.24 26.33
N ILE A 264 -15.55 11.42 26.82
CA ILE A 264 -14.18 11.80 27.20
C ILE A 264 -14.07 11.81 28.72
N SER A 265 -13.10 11.10 29.28
CA SER A 265 -12.81 11.09 30.72
C SER A 265 -11.35 11.42 30.99
N LEU A 266 -11.12 12.50 31.75
CA LEU A 266 -9.82 12.80 32.32
C LEU A 266 -9.71 12.29 33.74
N THR A 267 -8.69 11.46 33.99
CA THR A 267 -8.43 10.86 35.31
C THR A 267 -7.30 11.54 36.07
N GLY A 268 -6.48 12.35 35.38
CA GLY A 268 -5.48 13.22 35.99
C GLY A 268 -6.08 14.43 36.72
N SER A 269 -5.23 15.22 37.36
CA SER A 269 -5.63 16.48 38.02
C SER A 269 -4.80 17.66 37.51
N GLY A 270 -5.39 18.84 37.36
CA GLY A 270 -4.72 20.04 36.86
C GLY A 270 -4.35 19.97 35.37
N ARG A 271 -5.20 19.30 34.59
CA ARG A 271 -5.12 19.08 33.14
C ARG A 271 -6.26 19.80 32.43
N SER A 272 -6.40 19.60 31.13
CA SER A 272 -7.49 20.17 30.37
C SER A 272 -8.02 19.28 29.25
N VAL A 273 -9.33 19.40 28.99
CA VAL A 273 -9.95 19.01 27.72
C VAL A 273 -10.11 20.28 26.88
N GLU A 274 -9.50 20.32 25.72
CA GLU A 274 -9.67 21.40 24.74
C GLU A 274 -10.39 20.86 23.49
N VAL A 275 -11.50 21.50 23.13
CA VAL A 275 -12.25 21.23 21.89
C VAL A 275 -12.25 22.50 21.04
N GLU A 276 -11.54 22.48 19.91
CA GLU A 276 -11.37 23.62 18.99
C GLU A 276 -11.90 23.26 17.61
N ASP A 277 -12.93 23.95 17.12
CA ASP A 277 -13.48 23.68 15.78
C ASP A 277 -13.80 22.19 15.51
N ALA A 278 -14.22 21.45 16.54
CA ALA A 278 -14.42 20.01 16.53
C ALA A 278 -15.72 19.59 17.23
N THR A 279 -16.15 18.34 17.05
CA THR A 279 -17.40 17.82 17.64
C THR A 279 -17.13 16.65 18.59
N VAL A 280 -17.70 16.71 19.79
CA VAL A 280 -17.81 15.57 20.71
C VAL A 280 -19.28 15.20 20.86
N ASP A 281 -19.68 14.03 20.38
CA ASP A 281 -21.00 13.44 20.53
C ASP A 281 -21.03 12.50 21.75
N GLY A 282 -20.85 13.09 22.92
CA GLY A 282 -20.79 12.35 24.18
C GLY A 282 -20.50 13.27 25.37
N ASP A 283 -20.53 12.69 26.57
CA ASP A 283 -20.28 13.41 27.81
C ASP A 283 -18.78 13.66 28.02
N VAL A 284 -18.44 14.80 28.63
CA VAL A 284 -17.06 15.13 29.01
C VAL A 284 -16.95 15.19 30.53
N HIS A 285 -16.15 14.27 31.09
CA HIS A 285 -15.90 14.11 32.51
C HIS A 285 -14.47 14.54 32.84
N ALA A 286 -14.30 15.79 33.27
CA ALA A 286 -13.01 16.39 33.59
C ALA A 286 -12.85 16.74 35.08
N ASP A 287 -13.86 16.58 35.94
CA ASP A 287 -13.83 16.77 37.41
C ASP A 287 -12.91 17.92 37.92
N ASP A 288 -11.68 17.62 38.35
CA ASP A 288 -10.68 18.59 38.88
C ASP A 288 -9.81 19.22 37.76
N ASN A 289 -10.33 19.30 36.54
CA ASN A 289 -9.62 19.77 35.34
C ASN A 289 -10.49 20.76 34.57
N ASP A 290 -9.85 21.56 33.73
CA ASP A 290 -10.53 22.58 32.94
C ASP A 290 -11.08 21.99 31.62
N VAL A 291 -12.23 22.47 31.18
CA VAL A 291 -12.81 22.17 29.86
C VAL A 291 -12.92 23.47 29.10
N THR A 292 -12.22 23.59 27.97
CA THR A 292 -12.27 24.77 27.11
C THR A 292 -12.82 24.39 25.74
N LEU A 293 -13.88 25.06 25.33
CA LEU A 293 -14.40 25.01 23.97
C LEU A 293 -14.09 26.34 23.29
N LYS A 294 -13.58 26.26 22.06
CA LYS A 294 -13.22 27.44 21.25
C LYS A 294 -13.45 27.14 19.77
N GLY A 295 -13.30 28.17 18.95
CA GLY A 295 -13.55 28.07 17.52
C GLY A 295 -15.00 28.37 17.13
N ASP A 296 -15.21 28.49 15.83
CA ASP A 296 -16.50 28.80 15.22
C ASP A 296 -17.41 27.56 15.11
N SER A 297 -16.84 26.34 15.18
CA SER A 297 -17.58 25.08 15.06
C SER A 297 -17.41 24.11 16.24
N GLY A 298 -16.79 24.53 17.35
CA GLY A 298 -16.63 23.68 18.54
C GLY A 298 -17.96 23.31 19.20
N VAL A 299 -18.32 22.03 19.24
CA VAL A 299 -19.59 21.55 19.81
C VAL A 299 -19.38 20.32 20.69
N ILE A 300 -19.97 20.32 21.89
CA ILE A 300 -20.15 19.12 22.71
C ILE A 300 -21.64 18.81 22.80
N LYS A 301 -22.05 17.58 22.47
CA LYS A 301 -23.44 17.10 22.53
C LYS A 301 -23.68 16.14 23.69
N GLY A 302 -23.20 16.52 24.87
CA GLY A 302 -23.36 15.76 26.09
C GLY A 302 -23.20 16.65 27.31
N ASP A 303 -23.34 16.04 28.49
CA ASP A 303 -23.14 16.70 29.76
C ASP A 303 -21.63 16.95 29.96
N VAL A 304 -21.29 18.08 30.58
CA VAL A 304 -19.90 18.49 30.84
C VAL A 304 -19.69 18.68 32.32
N THR A 305 -18.72 17.96 32.88
CA THR A 305 -18.27 18.11 34.27
C THR A 305 -16.80 18.56 34.30
N GLY A 306 -16.46 19.58 35.09
CA GLY A 306 -15.08 20.07 35.22
C GLY A 306 -14.90 21.13 36.31
N GLU A 307 -13.66 21.58 36.55
CA GLU A 307 -13.37 22.62 37.53
C GLU A 307 -13.78 23.99 36.95
N THR A 308 -13.25 24.32 35.78
CA THR A 308 -13.65 25.46 34.97
C THR A 308 -14.18 24.96 33.63
N VAL A 309 -15.34 25.46 33.21
CA VAL A 309 -15.85 25.28 31.85
C VAL A 309 -15.88 26.63 31.15
N GLU A 310 -15.14 26.78 30.06
CA GLU A 310 -15.03 28.01 29.29
C GLU A 310 -15.45 27.77 27.84
N CYS A 311 -16.50 28.44 27.38
CA CYS A 311 -16.90 28.50 25.97
C CYS A 311 -16.47 29.84 25.37
N LYS A 312 -15.70 29.79 24.28
CA LYS A 312 -15.23 30.95 23.52
C LYS A 312 -15.90 30.98 22.14
N ASP A 313 -15.87 32.15 21.54
CA ASP A 313 -16.34 32.39 20.17
C ASP A 313 -17.80 31.94 19.96
N ASN A 314 -18.05 31.04 19.00
CA ASN A 314 -19.40 30.53 18.71
C ASN A 314 -19.58 29.06 19.15
N SER A 315 -18.73 28.58 20.05
CA SER A 315 -18.82 27.21 20.57
C SER A 315 -20.09 26.96 21.38
N GLU A 316 -20.55 25.71 21.40
CA GLU A 316 -21.82 25.31 22.03
C GLU A 316 -21.67 24.01 22.84
N ILE A 317 -22.28 23.99 24.03
CA ILE A 317 -22.51 22.77 24.81
C ILE A 317 -24.00 22.48 24.80
N ASN A 318 -24.38 21.33 24.27
CA ASN A 318 -25.75 20.83 24.15
C ASN A 318 -26.06 19.76 25.21
N GLY A 319 -25.80 20.10 26.47
CA GLY A 319 -26.04 19.25 27.65
C GLY A 319 -26.00 20.06 28.94
N ASP A 320 -26.09 19.37 30.08
CA ASP A 320 -25.98 20.00 31.40
C ASP A 320 -24.49 20.28 31.74
N ILE A 321 -24.21 21.46 32.29
CA ILE A 321 -22.87 21.84 32.74
C ILE A 321 -22.80 21.77 34.27
N THR A 322 -21.89 20.95 34.79
CA THR A 322 -21.57 20.84 36.22
C THR A 322 -20.13 21.28 36.47
N ALA A 323 -19.93 22.54 36.88
CA ALA A 323 -18.60 23.07 37.16
C ALA A 323 -18.55 24.06 38.32
N ASN A 324 -17.36 24.28 38.88
CA ASN A 324 -17.17 25.32 39.90
C ASN A 324 -17.26 26.73 39.28
N THR A 325 -16.73 26.87 38.06
CA THR A 325 -16.76 28.11 37.29
C THR A 325 -17.23 27.83 35.86
N VAL A 326 -18.21 28.60 35.37
CA VAL A 326 -18.68 28.54 33.97
C VAL A 326 -18.54 29.93 33.34
N ASN A 327 -17.89 30.01 32.18
CA ASN A 327 -17.64 31.26 31.44
C ASN A 327 -18.06 31.12 29.97
N GLY A 328 -18.92 32.00 29.47
CA GLY A 328 -19.16 32.15 28.03
C GLY A 328 -20.07 31.09 27.38
N CYS A 329 -20.47 30.07 28.13
CA CYS A 329 -21.58 29.17 27.85
C CYS A 329 -22.90 29.79 28.40
#